data_AF-A0A2V6HHV8-F1
#
_entry.id   AF-A0A2V6HHV8-F1
#
_cell.length_a   1.000
_cell.length_b   1.000
_cell.length_c   1.000
_cell.angle_alpha   90.00
_cell.angle_beta   90.00
_cell.angle_gamma   90.00
#
_symmetry.space_group_name_H-M   'P 1'
#
loop_
_entity.id
_entity.type
_entity.pdbx_description
1 polymer ?
#
loop_
_entity_poly.entity_id
_entity_poly.type
_entity_poly.pdbx_seq_one_letter_code
_entity_poly.pdbx_strand_id
1 'polypeptide(L)'
;MAKHKYLTSPPKISTMPPGVPYIIGNEAAERFSYYGMNSILTIFMTKYLLDKMGHLSVMQPANAEAWYHTFVSTLYFLPIFGAILADAVFGKFRVVLWLSIVYCGGHFTLALIGSPVAHAIEPRYLLAIGLLMIAMGAGGIKPCV
;
A
#
# COMPACT_ATOMS: atom_id res chain seq x y z
N MET A 1 -28.62 -9.94 -11.29
CA MET A 1 -28.56 -8.55 -11.79
C MET A 1 -29.35 -7.68 -10.82
N ALA A 2 -28.70 -6.82 -10.03
CA ALA A 2 -29.39 -6.03 -9.02
C ALA A 2 -30.31 -5.00 -9.68
N LYS A 3 -31.59 -4.95 -9.31
CA LYS A 3 -32.58 -3.97 -9.78
C LYS A 3 -32.31 -2.60 -9.13
N HIS A 4 -31.22 -1.94 -9.47
CA HIS A 4 -31.03 -0.53 -9.12
C HIS A 4 -31.49 0.35 -10.28
N LYS A 5 -32.47 1.22 -10.00
CA LYS A 5 -32.89 2.27 -10.94
C LYS A 5 -31.77 3.31 -11.00
N TYR A 6 -31.05 3.37 -12.12
CA TYR A 6 -30.01 4.37 -12.32
C TYR A 6 -30.62 5.77 -12.25
N LEU A 7 -29.97 6.67 -11.52
CA LEU A 7 -30.40 8.07 -11.43
C LEU A 7 -30.14 8.76 -12.77
N THR A 8 -31.16 9.41 -13.33
CA THR A 8 -31.07 10.20 -14.57
C THR A 8 -30.75 11.67 -14.32
N SER A 9 -30.79 12.10 -13.07
CA SER A 9 -30.41 13.44 -12.63
C SER A 9 -29.70 13.37 -11.27
N PRO A 10 -28.77 14.29 -10.98
CA PRO A 10 -28.14 14.36 -9.68
C PRO A 10 -29.21 14.66 -8.62
N PRO A 11 -29.16 14.01 -7.44
CA PRO A 11 -30.06 14.33 -6.34
C PRO A 11 -29.89 15.81 -5.97
N LYS A 12 -30.99 16.52 -5.73
CA LYS A 12 -30.98 17.90 -5.24
C LYS A 12 -30.58 17.91 -3.75
N ILE A 13 -29.28 17.77 -3.50
CA ILE A 13 -28.66 17.90 -2.18
C ILE A 13 -27.79 19.16 -2.17
N SER A 14 -27.93 19.98 -1.12
CA SER A 14 -27.08 21.17 -0.89
C SER A 14 -25.75 20.82 -0.21
N THR A 15 -25.64 19.59 0.29
CA THR A 15 -24.45 19.06 0.97
C THR A 15 -23.64 18.15 0.04
N MET A 16 -22.41 17.85 0.45
CA MET A 16 -21.55 16.92 -0.25
C MET A 16 -22.17 15.50 -0.28
N PRO A 17 -22.05 14.74 -1.39
CA PRO A 17 -22.60 13.40 -1.46
C PRO A 17 -22.07 12.52 -0.30
N PRO A 18 -22.92 11.66 0.30
CA PRO A 18 -22.58 10.95 1.53
C PRO A 18 -21.40 9.98 1.39
N GLY A 19 -21.02 9.58 0.16
CA GLY A 19 -19.85 8.75 -0.09
C GLY A 19 -18.51 9.49 -0.02
N VAL A 20 -18.49 10.81 -0.24
CA VAL A 20 -17.24 11.56 -0.38
C VAL A 20 -16.43 11.63 0.92
N PRO A 21 -17.02 11.84 2.12
CA PRO A 21 -16.25 11.82 3.36
C PRO A 21 -15.51 10.51 3.60
N TYR A 22 -16.09 9.36 3.21
CA TYR A 22 -15.44 8.05 3.31
C TYR A 22 -14.27 7.91 2.34
N ILE A 23 -14.41 8.44 1.12
CA ILE A 23 -13.35 8.45 0.11
C ILE A 23 -12.17 9.31 0.60
N ILE A 24 -12.45 10.51 1.10
CA ILE A 24 -11.43 11.41 1.64
C ILE A 24 -10.73 10.78 2.84
N GLY A 25 -11.48 10.17 3.77
CA GLY A 25 -10.91 9.49 4.93
C GLY A 25 -9.99 8.33 4.53
N ASN A 26 -10.39 7.54 3.53
CA ASN A 26 -9.55 6.46 3.00
C ASN A 26 -8.26 6.99 2.36
N GLU A 27 -8.35 8.00 1.49
CA GLU A 27 -7.16 8.60 0.85
C GLU A 27 -6.24 9.23 1.90
N ALA A 28 -6.79 9.93 2.88
CA ALA A 28 -6.00 10.53 3.96
C ALA A 28 -5.26 9.46 4.78
N ALA A 29 -5.93 8.36 5.13
CA ALA A 29 -5.31 7.26 5.87
C ALA A 29 -4.21 6.56 5.06
N GLU A 30 -4.44 6.30 3.77
CA GLU A 30 -3.45 5.72 2.87
C GLU A 30 -2.22 6.63 2.76
N ARG A 31 -2.42 7.93 2.48
CA ARG A 31 -1.34 8.92 2.36
C ARG A 31 -0.54 9.06 3.65
N PHE A 32 -1.22 9.14 4.80
CA PHE A 32 -0.56 9.22 6.10
C PHE A 32 0.36 8.00 6.32
N SER A 33 -0.18 6.80 6.09
CA SER A 33 0.57 5.55 6.23
C SER A 33 1.75 5.46 5.25
N TYR A 34 1.54 5.86 3.98
CA TYR A 34 2.56 5.83 2.95
C TYR A 34 3.71 6.78 3.27
N TYR A 35 3.44 8.06 3.51
CA TYR A 35 4.49 9.04 3.78
C TYR A 35 5.19 8.77 5.11
N GLY A 36 4.47 8.29 6.13
CA GLY A 36 5.05 7.87 7.40
C GLY A 36 6.08 6.77 7.20
N MET A 37 5.70 5.67 6.54
CA MET A 37 6.61 4.56 6.23
C MET A 37 7.77 5.00 5.33
N ASN A 38 7.49 5.77 4.27
CA ASN A 38 8.49 6.24 3.31
C ASN A 38 9.58 7.09 3.98
N SER A 39 9.22 7.90 4.98
CA SER A 39 10.16 8.77 5.70
C SER A 39 11.19 7.99 6.55
N ILE A 40 10.80 6.82 7.06
CA ILE A 40 11.66 6.01 7.95
C ILE A 40 12.29 4.81 7.25
N LEU A 41 11.85 4.46 6.02
CA LEU A 41 12.24 3.22 5.34
C LEU A 41 13.75 3.10 5.11
N THR A 42 14.40 4.13 4.59
CA THR A 42 15.85 4.13 4.32
C THR A 42 16.67 4.13 5.62
N ILE A 43 16.19 4.85 6.64
CA ILE A 43 16.80 4.86 7.98
C ILE A 43 16.69 3.46 8.60
N PHE A 44 15.53 2.81 8.49
CA PHE A 44 15.32 1.45 8.96
C PHE A 44 16.30 0.48 8.31
N MET A 45 16.42 0.50 6.98
CA MET A 45 17.35 -0.38 6.25
C MET A 45 18.83 -0.17 6.63
N THR A 46 19.23 1.07 6.93
CA THR A 46 20.65 1.42 7.20
C THR A 46 21.04 1.39 8.67
N LYS A 47 20.07 1.39 9.61
CA LYS A 47 20.36 1.49 11.05
C LYS A 47 19.71 0.42 11.91
N TYR A 48 18.57 -0.12 11.51
CA TYR A 48 17.73 -0.97 12.37
C TYR A 48 17.42 -2.34 11.77
N LEU A 49 17.93 -2.64 10.57
CA LEU A 49 17.72 -3.94 9.94
C LEU A 49 18.49 -5.03 10.69
N LEU A 50 17.76 -6.03 11.14
CA LEU A 50 18.28 -7.17 11.88
C LEU A 50 18.41 -8.38 10.96
N ASP A 51 19.21 -9.35 11.37
CA ASP A 51 19.30 -10.68 10.79
C ASP A 51 18.42 -11.68 11.57
N LYS A 52 18.28 -12.90 11.06
CA LYS A 52 17.52 -14.00 11.68
C LYS A 52 17.90 -14.25 13.15
N MET A 53 19.17 -14.07 13.49
CA MET A 53 19.70 -14.26 14.85
C MET A 53 19.55 -13.01 15.75
N GLY A 54 18.92 -11.94 15.26
CA GLY A 54 18.76 -10.69 16.01
C GLY A 54 20.00 -9.79 16.03
N HIS A 55 21.03 -10.11 15.24
CA HIS A 55 22.20 -9.25 15.04
C HIS A 55 21.89 -8.13 14.03
N LEU A 56 22.57 -7.00 14.14
CA LEU A 56 22.47 -5.92 13.16
C LEU A 56 23.03 -6.38 11.80
N SER A 57 22.16 -6.46 10.80
CA SER A 57 22.51 -6.69 9.39
C SER A 57 22.06 -5.48 8.57
N VAL A 58 22.71 -4.34 8.82
CA VAL A 58 22.40 -3.09 8.14
C VAL A 58 22.82 -3.12 6.67
N MET A 59 22.07 -2.39 5.85
CA MET A 59 22.36 -2.22 4.43
C MET A 59 23.27 -1.00 4.22
N GLN A 60 24.17 -1.08 3.24
CA GLN A 60 24.93 0.09 2.79
C GLN A 60 23.98 1.16 2.21
N PRO A 61 24.23 2.46 2.41
CA PRO A 61 23.34 3.53 1.96
C PRO A 61 22.96 3.44 0.47
N ALA A 62 23.95 3.18 -0.40
CA ALA A 62 23.71 3.03 -1.84
C ALA A 62 22.75 1.88 -2.17
N ASN A 63 22.83 0.78 -1.43
CA ASN A 63 21.92 -0.35 -1.60
C ASN A 63 20.52 0.03 -1.08
N ALA A 64 20.42 0.69 0.09
CA ALA A 64 19.15 1.11 0.65
C ALA A 64 18.40 2.09 -0.27
N GLU A 65 19.13 3.02 -0.91
CA GLU A 65 18.60 3.91 -1.94
C GLU A 65 18.13 3.14 -3.18
N ALA A 66 18.89 2.14 -3.64
CA ALA A 66 18.48 1.30 -4.77
C ALA A 66 17.17 0.56 -4.47
N TRP A 67 17.00 0.02 -3.26
CA TRP A 67 15.76 -0.61 -2.81
C TRP A 67 14.60 0.39 -2.77
N TYR A 68 14.84 1.57 -2.22
CA TYR A 68 13.85 2.65 -2.19
C TYR A 68 13.39 3.04 -3.59
N HIS A 69 14.31 3.30 -4.52
CA HIS A 69 13.98 3.68 -5.89
C HIS A 69 13.26 2.56 -6.65
N THR A 70 13.65 1.30 -6.41
CA THR A 70 12.96 0.14 -6.99
C THR A 70 11.51 0.06 -6.48
N PHE A 71 11.30 0.25 -5.18
CA PHE A 71 9.98 0.29 -4.57
C PHE A 71 9.11 1.42 -5.16
N VAL A 72 9.64 2.65 -5.18
CA VAL A 72 8.92 3.81 -5.72
C VAL A 72 8.61 3.63 -7.20
N SER A 73 9.57 3.16 -8.00
CA SER A 73 9.36 2.88 -9.43
C SER A 73 8.23 1.87 -9.64
N THR A 74 8.24 0.77 -8.89
CA THR A 74 7.21 -0.28 -8.94
C THR A 74 5.84 0.28 -8.57
N LEU A 75 5.77 1.07 -7.49
CA LEU A 75 4.54 1.68 -7.01
C LEU A 75 3.93 2.68 -8.00
N TYR A 76 4.75 3.40 -8.78
CA TYR A 76 4.26 4.31 -9.83
C TYR A 76 3.97 3.60 -11.17
N PHE A 77 4.46 2.38 -11.36
CA PHE A 77 4.18 1.56 -12.53
C PHE A 77 2.86 0.78 -12.42
N LEU A 78 2.57 0.25 -11.22
CA LEU A 78 1.38 -0.56 -10.95
C LEU A 78 -0.01 0.11 -11.15
N PRO A 79 -0.18 1.45 -11.09
CA PRO A 79 -1.46 2.11 -11.39
C PRO A 79 -2.03 1.77 -12.76
N ILE A 80 -1.18 1.52 -13.76
CA ILE A 80 -1.63 1.12 -15.10
C ILE A 80 -2.46 -0.18 -15.01
N PHE A 81 -1.95 -1.16 -14.26
CA PHE A 81 -2.65 -2.43 -14.06
C PHE A 81 -3.87 -2.27 -13.16
N GLY A 82 -3.77 -1.45 -12.11
CA GLY A 82 -4.88 -1.15 -11.21
C GLY A 82 -6.08 -0.53 -11.91
N ALA A 83 -5.84 0.42 -12.82
CA ALA A 83 -6.88 1.08 -13.61
C ALA A 83 -7.62 0.08 -14.50
N ILE A 84 -6.87 -0.74 -15.26
CA ILE A 84 -7.45 -1.77 -16.13
C ILE A 84 -8.29 -2.75 -15.32
N LEU A 85 -7.80 -3.19 -14.16
CA LEU A 85 -8.49 -4.13 -13.29
C LEU A 85 -9.80 -3.57 -12.73
N ALA A 86 -9.80 -2.29 -12.35
CA ALA A 86 -10.96 -1.59 -11.82
C ALA A 86 -12.02 -1.30 -12.88
N ASP A 87 -11.60 -0.88 -14.07
CA ASP A 87 -12.52 -0.48 -15.14
C ASP A 87 -13.08 -1.68 -15.91
N ALA A 88 -12.28 -2.71 -16.16
CA ALA A 88 -12.67 -3.82 -17.05
C ALA A 88 -13.26 -5.04 -16.32
N VAL A 89 -12.88 -5.31 -15.06
CA VAL A 89 -13.14 -6.63 -14.45
C VAL A 89 -13.97 -6.57 -13.17
N PHE A 90 -13.51 -5.85 -12.14
CA PHE A 90 -14.06 -6.00 -10.78
C PHE A 90 -14.88 -4.80 -10.29
N GLY A 91 -14.75 -3.64 -10.93
CA GLY A 91 -15.34 -2.38 -10.46
C GLY A 91 -14.53 -1.73 -9.34
N LYS A 92 -14.54 -0.39 -9.31
CA LYS A 92 -13.69 0.45 -8.43
C LYS A 92 -13.78 0.07 -6.95
N PHE A 93 -14.98 -0.07 -6.40
CA PHE A 93 -15.16 -0.36 -4.96
C PHE A 93 -14.49 -1.68 -4.53
N ARG A 94 -14.65 -2.75 -5.32
CA ARG A 94 -14.08 -4.06 -4.97
C ARG A 94 -12.56 -4.05 -5.08
N VAL A 95 -12.02 -3.38 -6.10
CA VAL A 95 -10.57 -3.23 -6.26
C VAL A 95 -9.97 -2.46 -5.09
N VAL A 96 -10.55 -1.31 -4.72
CA VAL A 96 -10.09 -0.53 -3.57
C VAL A 96 -10.14 -1.37 -2.29
N LEU A 97 -11.25 -2.08 -2.01
CA LEU A 97 -11.38 -2.89 -0.81
C LEU A 97 -10.30 -3.98 -0.70
N TRP A 98 -10.12 -4.78 -1.75
CA TRP A 98 -9.15 -5.89 -1.75
C TRP A 98 -7.71 -5.38 -1.68
N LEU A 99 -7.39 -4.30 -2.41
CA LEU A 99 -6.05 -3.72 -2.39
C LEU A 99 -5.73 -3.02 -1.08
N SER A 100 -6.72 -2.43 -0.39
CA SER A 100 -6.54 -1.89 0.97
C SER A 100 -6.20 -3.00 1.97
N ILE A 101 -6.76 -4.20 1.83
CA ILE A 101 -6.40 -5.36 2.66
C ILE A 101 -4.94 -5.77 2.39
N VAL A 102 -4.54 -5.84 1.11
CA VAL A 102 -3.14 -6.15 0.73
C VAL A 102 -2.18 -5.09 1.26
N TYR A 103 -2.55 -3.81 1.16
CA TYR A 103 -1.77 -2.68 1.68
C TYR A 103 -1.54 -2.79 3.19
N CYS A 104 -2.60 -3.03 3.97
CA CYS A 104 -2.51 -3.27 5.41
C CYS A 104 -1.65 -4.50 5.73
N GLY A 105 -1.79 -5.58 4.94
CA GLY A 105 -0.97 -6.79 5.06
C GLY A 105 0.53 -6.52 4.84
N GLY A 106 0.86 -5.62 3.91
CA GLY A 106 2.24 -5.19 3.68
C GLY A 106 2.84 -4.44 4.88
N HIS A 107 2.09 -3.50 5.47
CA HIS A 107 2.51 -2.82 6.71
C HIS A 107 2.64 -3.78 7.89
N PHE A 108 1.71 -4.73 8.01
CA PHE A 108 1.80 -5.78 9.02
C PHE A 108 3.07 -6.63 8.83
N THR A 109 3.42 -6.96 7.59
CA THR A 109 4.65 -7.70 7.28
C THR A 109 5.90 -6.90 7.66
N LEU A 110 5.92 -5.59 7.37
CA LEU A 110 7.03 -4.72 7.80
C LEU A 110 7.14 -4.64 9.33
N ALA A 111 6.01 -4.58 10.05
CA ALA A 111 6.00 -4.57 11.51
C ALA A 111 6.55 -5.87 12.13
N LEU A 112 6.42 -7.01 11.42
CA LEU A 112 6.93 -8.29 11.89
C LEU A 112 8.43 -8.47 11.72
N ILE A 113 9.13 -7.64 10.93
CA ILE A 113 10.57 -7.81 10.64
C ILE A 113 11.42 -7.86 11.92
N GLY A 114 11.08 -7.06 12.93
CA GLY A 114 11.77 -7.05 14.23
C GLY A 114 11.15 -7.94 15.30
N SER A 115 10.08 -8.68 14.97
CA SER A 115 9.35 -9.50 15.95
C SER A 115 10.00 -10.88 16.10
N PRO A 116 10.05 -11.43 17.33
CA PRO A 116 10.55 -12.78 17.54
C PRO A 116 9.77 -13.87 16.80
N VAL A 117 8.51 -13.59 16.47
CA VAL A 117 7.61 -14.49 15.74
C VAL A 117 8.10 -14.73 14.30
N ALA A 118 8.85 -13.80 13.72
CA ALA A 118 9.29 -13.85 12.34
C ALA A 118 10.71 -14.39 12.14
N HIS A 119 11.39 -14.81 13.22
CA HIS A 119 12.76 -15.36 13.19
C HIS A 119 12.92 -16.64 12.34
N ALA A 120 11.85 -17.22 11.80
CA ALA A 120 11.95 -18.33 10.85
C ALA A 120 12.41 -17.88 9.46
N ILE A 121 12.06 -16.65 9.06
CA ILE A 121 12.25 -16.09 7.71
C ILE A 121 13.33 -15.01 7.76
N GLU A 122 14.14 -14.90 6.71
CA GLU A 122 15.13 -13.83 6.63
C GLU A 122 14.44 -12.45 6.58
N PRO A 123 14.81 -11.50 7.46
CA PRO A 123 14.24 -10.16 7.51
C PRO A 123 14.21 -9.42 6.16
N ARG A 124 15.18 -9.67 5.28
CA ARG A 124 15.27 -9.08 3.94
C ARG A 124 14.15 -9.57 3.01
N TYR A 125 13.74 -10.83 3.11
CA TYR A 125 12.59 -11.33 2.34
C TYR A 125 11.29 -10.72 2.83
N LEU A 126 11.12 -10.57 4.15
CA LEU A 126 9.95 -9.90 4.72
C LEU A 126 9.87 -8.43 4.30
N LEU A 127 11.02 -7.74 4.27
CA LEU A 127 11.12 -6.39 3.72
C LEU A 127 10.65 -6.34 2.25
N ALA A 128 11.17 -7.23 1.41
CA ALA A 128 10.80 -7.29 -0.01
C ALA A 128 9.31 -7.56 -0.22
N ILE A 129 8.76 -8.55 0.51
CA ILE A 129 7.34 -8.92 0.43
C ILE A 129 6.47 -7.77 0.92
N GLY A 130 6.81 -7.16 2.06
CA GLY A 130 6.08 -6.02 2.62
C GLY A 130 6.05 -4.83 1.66
N LEU A 131 7.19 -4.46 1.09
CA LEU A 131 7.28 -3.38 0.11
C LEU A 131 6.51 -3.68 -1.18
N LEU A 132 6.58 -4.92 -1.68
CA LEU A 132 5.81 -5.35 -2.85
C LEU A 132 4.30 -5.27 -2.60
N MET A 133 3.83 -5.76 -1.44
CA MET A 133 2.42 -5.70 -1.06
C MET A 133 1.93 -4.26 -0.93
N ILE A 134 2.73 -3.37 -0.32
CA ILE A 134 2.43 -1.94 -0.24
C ILE A 134 2.38 -1.32 -1.65
N ALA A 135 3.34 -1.63 -2.53
CA ALA A 135 3.38 -1.13 -3.89
C ALA A 135 2.16 -1.58 -4.71
N MET A 136 1.73 -2.84 -4.58
CA MET A 136 0.50 -3.36 -5.20
C MET A 136 -0.75 -2.70 -4.65
N GLY A 137 -0.85 -2.56 -3.33
CA GLY A 137 -1.96 -1.91 -2.66
C GLY A 137 -2.12 -0.45 -3.10
N ALA A 138 -1.10 0.37 -2.85
CA ALA A 138 -1.12 1.80 -3.19
C ALA A 138 -1.21 2.03 -4.70
N GLY A 139 -0.48 1.23 -5.49
CA GLY A 139 -0.47 1.32 -6.95
C GLY A 139 -1.86 1.13 -7.53
N GLY A 140 -2.63 0.13 -7.09
CA GLY A 140 -3.96 -0.09 -7.63
C GLY A 140 -5.09 0.71 -6.96
N ILE A 141 -4.88 1.26 -5.75
CA ILE A 141 -5.82 2.22 -5.14
C ILE A 141 -5.77 3.55 -5.91
N LYS A 142 -4.58 4.10 -6.18
CA LYS A 142 -4.38 5.42 -6.83
C LYS A 142 -5.23 5.72 -8.07
N PRO A 143 -5.42 4.82 -9.06
CA PRO A 143 -6.25 5.11 -10.23
C PRO A 143 -7.77 5.07 -9.94
N CYS A 144 -8.17 4.56 -8.78
CA CYS A 144 -9.57 4.35 -8.43
C CYS A 144 -10.19 5.49 -7.60
N VAL A 145 -9.35 6.38 -7.05
CA VAL A 145 -9.75 7.47 -6.15
C VAL A 145 -9.62 8.82 -6.83
#